data_AF-A0A5R9E8S8-F1
#
_entry.id   AF-A0A5R9E8S8-F1
#
_cell.length_a   1.000
_cell.length_b   1.000
_cell.length_c   1.000
_cell.angle_alpha   90.00
_cell.angle_beta   90.00
_cell.angle_gamma   90.00
#
_symmetry.space_group_name_H-M   'P 1'
#
loop_
_entity.id
_entity.type
_entity.pdbx_description
1 polymer ?
#
loop_
_entity_poly.entity_id
_entity_poly.type
_entity_poly.pdbx_seq_one_letter_code
_entity_poly.pdbx_strand_id
1 'polypeptide(L)'
;MTDSTNETLLTIRTAFARLAWENPGLTDIDQRIMRAFEQLMLGRPEITDGRTSAVNICAEAGVSRASYYRSPVAAVIKGNLGSPEARRPESDELRREITRLKQSERELRREKPDEIREMRATVAAYANQIQVLALRNAELEADTRRLQAQLDGGRKDMVKQLRRSQEPAT
;
A
#
# COMPACT_ATOMS: atom_id res chain seq x y z
N MET A 1 5.51 16.05 -19.12
CA MET A 1 6.46 16.31 -18.00
C MET A 1 7.88 15.79 -18.26
N THR A 2 8.15 15.01 -19.30
CA THR A 2 9.50 14.48 -19.63
C THR A 2 10.44 15.48 -20.30
N ASP A 3 9.89 16.44 -21.06
CA ASP A 3 10.72 17.36 -21.87
C ASP A 3 11.58 18.31 -21.02
N SER A 4 11.04 18.80 -19.91
CA SER A 4 11.72 19.81 -19.12
C SER A 4 12.88 19.23 -18.28
N THR A 5 12.79 17.97 -17.85
CA THR A 5 13.91 17.25 -17.22
C THR A 5 14.99 16.92 -18.25
N ASN A 6 14.58 16.54 -19.47
CA ASN A 6 15.51 16.29 -20.58
C ASN A 6 16.27 17.57 -20.98
N GLU A 7 15.61 18.71 -21.03
CA GLU A 7 16.23 20.01 -21.31
C GLU A 7 17.27 20.39 -20.24
N THR A 8 16.92 20.23 -18.96
CA THR A 8 17.85 20.49 -17.84
C THR A 8 19.08 19.56 -17.91
N LEU A 9 18.87 18.29 -18.25
CA LEU A 9 19.97 17.32 -18.41
C LEU A 9 20.86 17.64 -19.61
N LEU A 10 20.29 18.12 -20.72
CA LEU A 10 21.07 18.57 -21.88
C LEU A 10 21.94 19.78 -21.51
N THR A 11 21.41 20.74 -20.75
CA THR A 11 22.17 21.90 -20.25
C THR A 11 23.30 21.46 -19.30
N ILE A 12 23.05 20.50 -18.43
CA ILE A 12 24.08 19.96 -17.52
C ILE A 12 25.17 19.21 -18.31
N ARG A 13 24.79 18.37 -19.27
CA ARG A 13 25.73 17.61 -20.10
C ARG A 13 26.58 18.52 -20.96
N THR A 14 26.02 19.59 -21.52
CA THR A 14 26.80 20.58 -22.26
C THR A 14 27.77 21.34 -21.34
N ALA A 15 27.35 21.69 -20.12
CA ALA A 15 28.24 22.29 -19.12
C ALA A 15 29.40 21.36 -18.71
N PHE A 16 29.13 20.07 -18.51
CA PHE A 16 30.16 19.07 -18.21
C PHE A 16 31.08 18.78 -19.40
N ALA A 17 30.53 18.70 -20.62
CA ALA A 17 31.33 18.57 -21.83
C ALA A 17 32.28 19.77 -21.99
N ARG A 18 31.78 20.99 -21.79
CA ARG A 18 32.61 22.20 -21.81
C ARG A 18 33.72 22.15 -20.76
N LEU A 19 33.40 21.75 -19.52
CA LEU A 19 34.39 21.56 -18.46
C LEU A 19 35.49 20.57 -18.86
N ALA A 20 35.11 19.48 -19.54
CA ALA A 20 36.05 18.45 -19.99
C ALA A 20 36.95 18.89 -21.15
N TRP A 21 36.45 19.78 -22.01
CA TRP A 21 37.27 20.41 -23.03
C TRP A 21 38.25 21.43 -22.44
N GLU A 22 37.80 22.25 -21.48
CA GLU A 22 38.63 23.27 -20.83
C GLU A 22 39.67 22.66 -19.88
N ASN A 23 39.43 21.45 -19.36
CA ASN A 23 40.31 20.75 -18.42
C ASN A 23 40.63 19.33 -18.91
N PRO A 24 41.64 19.15 -19.77
CA PRO A 24 42.03 17.82 -20.27
C PRO A 24 42.60 16.88 -19.18
N GLY A 25 42.78 17.36 -17.94
CA GLY A 25 43.25 16.61 -16.78
C GLY A 25 42.18 16.11 -15.80
N LEU A 26 40.91 16.00 -16.23
CA LEU A 26 39.86 15.44 -15.38
C LEU A 26 40.19 14.02 -14.94
N THR A 27 40.07 13.80 -13.64
CA THR A 27 40.35 12.51 -12.99
C THR A 27 39.16 11.56 -13.09
N ASP A 28 39.40 10.27 -12.83
CA ASP A 28 38.34 9.27 -12.71
C ASP A 28 37.29 9.65 -11.63
N ILE A 29 37.75 10.30 -10.56
CA ILE A 29 36.89 10.84 -9.49
C ILE A 29 35.89 11.84 -10.08
N ASP A 30 36.33 12.72 -10.96
CA ASP A 30 35.48 13.73 -11.59
C ASP A 30 34.40 13.09 -12.49
N GLN A 31 34.77 12.06 -13.24
CA GLN A 31 33.85 11.30 -14.08
C GLN A 31 32.80 10.56 -13.26
N ARG A 32 33.19 9.97 -12.12
CA ARG A 32 32.27 9.32 -11.19
C ARG A 32 31.29 10.31 -10.57
N ILE A 33 31.75 11.51 -10.20
CA ILE A 33 30.89 12.59 -9.68
C ILE A 33 29.89 13.04 -10.74
N MET A 34 30.31 13.25 -11.99
CA MET A 34 29.42 13.62 -13.10
C MET A 34 28.33 12.57 -13.33
N ARG A 35 28.70 11.28 -13.41
CA ARG A 35 27.75 10.17 -13.58
C ARG A 35 26.74 10.08 -12.43
N ALA A 36 27.21 10.16 -11.18
CA ALA A 36 26.35 10.12 -10.00
C ALA A 36 25.34 11.28 -9.99
N PHE A 37 25.78 12.48 -10.35
CA PHE A 37 24.90 13.64 -10.45
C PHE A 37 23.84 13.46 -11.55
N GLU A 38 24.21 12.94 -12.72
CA GLU A 38 23.25 12.64 -13.80
C GLU A 38 22.21 11.60 -13.37
N GLN A 39 22.61 10.52 -12.70
CA GLN A 39 21.67 9.49 -12.22
C GLN A 39 20.67 10.05 -11.21
N LEU A 40 21.14 10.89 -10.28
CA LEU A 40 20.26 11.57 -9.33
C LEU A 40 19.28 12.52 -10.02
N MET A 41 19.71 13.26 -11.04
CA MET A 41 18.84 14.13 -11.83
C MET A 41 17.82 13.36 -12.68
N LEU A 42 18.16 12.16 -13.13
CA LEU A 42 17.27 11.24 -13.83
C LEU A 42 16.28 10.52 -12.89
N GLY A 43 16.38 10.74 -11.57
CA GLY A 43 15.56 10.03 -10.58
C GLY A 43 15.89 8.54 -10.50
N ARG A 44 17.14 8.15 -10.81
CA ARG A 44 17.64 6.77 -10.77
C ARG A 44 18.75 6.61 -9.71
N PRO A 45 18.50 6.93 -8.43
CA PRO A 45 19.45 6.62 -7.37
C PRO A 45 19.61 5.11 -7.22
N GLU A 46 20.83 4.65 -6.97
CA GLU A 46 21.10 3.23 -6.67
C GLU A 46 21.23 3.00 -5.16
N ILE A 47 21.76 3.98 -4.42
CA ILE A 47 22.16 3.81 -3.02
C ILE A 47 21.38 4.75 -2.07
N THR A 48 20.93 5.92 -2.56
CA THR A 48 20.41 7.03 -1.74
C THR A 48 18.92 7.31 -1.95
N ASP A 49 18.39 8.29 -1.21
CA ASP A 49 16.99 8.73 -1.29
C ASP A 49 16.63 9.56 -2.54
N GLY A 50 17.56 9.67 -3.51
CA GLY A 50 17.34 10.37 -4.78
C GLY A 50 17.45 11.89 -4.72
N ARG A 51 17.72 12.48 -3.55
CA ARG A 51 17.92 13.94 -3.46
C ARG A 51 19.27 14.34 -4.06
N THR A 52 19.28 15.40 -4.86
CA THR A 52 20.48 16.00 -5.44
C THR A 52 21.22 16.86 -4.41
N SER A 53 21.86 16.19 -3.43
CA SER A 53 22.69 16.82 -2.41
C SER A 53 24.16 16.40 -2.55
N ALA A 54 25.09 17.23 -2.08
CA ALA A 54 26.51 16.88 -2.10
C ALA A 54 26.81 15.56 -1.37
N VAL A 55 26.06 15.26 -0.30
CA VAL A 55 26.21 14.00 0.46
C VAL A 55 25.80 12.81 -0.39
N ASN A 56 24.65 12.90 -1.06
CA ASN A 56 24.16 11.81 -1.89
C ASN A 56 25.00 11.63 -3.14
N ILE A 57 25.44 12.71 -3.78
CA ILE A 57 26.36 12.64 -4.92
C ILE A 57 27.66 11.93 -4.51
N CYS A 58 28.21 12.21 -3.32
CA CYS A 58 29.40 11.52 -2.82
C CYS A 58 29.15 10.02 -2.59
N ALA A 59 28.00 9.67 -2.00
CA ALA A 59 27.63 8.29 -1.73
C ALA A 59 27.44 7.49 -3.04
N GLU A 60 26.69 8.03 -4.00
CA GLU A 60 26.45 7.41 -5.31
C GLU A 60 27.74 7.33 -6.15
N ALA A 61 28.60 8.36 -6.09
CA ALA A 61 29.90 8.33 -6.78
C ALA A 61 30.93 7.45 -6.07
N GLY A 62 30.70 7.04 -4.82
CA GLY A 62 31.66 6.31 -3.99
C GLY A 62 32.93 7.10 -3.69
N VAL A 63 32.81 8.41 -3.46
CA VAL A 63 33.93 9.33 -3.20
C VAL A 63 33.77 10.04 -1.86
N SER A 64 34.88 10.41 -1.24
CA SER A 64 34.84 11.20 -0.01
C SER A 64 34.36 12.63 -0.28
N ARG A 65 33.74 13.28 0.72
CA ARG A 65 33.35 14.70 0.61
C ARG A 65 34.54 15.62 0.34
N ALA A 66 35.72 15.30 0.90
CA ALA A 66 36.93 16.07 0.66
C ALA A 66 37.38 15.98 -0.80
N SER A 67 37.30 14.78 -1.40
CA SER A 67 37.59 14.57 -2.83
C SER A 67 36.59 15.31 -3.71
N TYR A 68 35.29 15.26 -3.35
CA TYR A 68 34.24 15.99 -4.06
C TYR A 68 34.49 17.51 -4.08
N TYR A 69 34.74 18.14 -2.93
CA TYR A 69 34.92 19.60 -2.91
C TYR A 69 36.24 20.08 -3.56
N ARG A 70 37.20 19.18 -3.78
CA ARG A 70 38.42 19.48 -4.55
C ARG A 70 38.23 19.32 -6.06
N SER A 71 37.16 18.66 -6.49
CA SER A 71 36.85 18.45 -7.90
C SER A 71 36.40 19.77 -8.57
N PRO A 72 36.88 20.08 -9.78
CA PRO A 72 36.36 21.19 -10.57
C PRO A 72 34.86 21.02 -10.92
N VAL A 73 34.36 19.78 -10.92
CA VAL A 73 32.95 19.46 -11.19
C VAL A 73 32.03 19.99 -10.08
N ALA A 74 32.51 20.05 -8.83
CA ALA A 74 31.69 20.52 -7.71
C ALA A 74 31.26 21.99 -7.86
N ALA A 75 32.12 22.83 -8.45
CA ALA A 75 31.78 24.22 -8.75
C ALA A 75 30.67 24.32 -9.82
N VAL A 76 30.76 23.49 -10.87
CA VAL A 76 29.74 23.41 -11.93
C VAL A 76 28.41 22.90 -11.37
N ILE A 77 28.43 21.84 -10.55
CA ILE A 77 27.21 21.31 -9.89
C ILE A 77 26.58 22.38 -8.99
N LYS A 78 27.37 23.09 -8.20
CA LYS A 78 26.88 24.17 -7.32
C LYS A 78 26.25 25.31 -8.12
N GLY A 79 26.85 25.68 -9.26
CA GLY A 79 26.28 26.67 -10.17
C GLY A 79 24.93 26.24 -10.73
N ASN A 80 24.84 25.02 -11.26
CA ASN A 80 23.61 24.47 -11.83
C ASN A 80 22.48 24.30 -10.81
N LEU A 81 22.79 23.84 -9.60
CA LEU A 81 21.82 23.72 -8.50
C LEU A 81 21.43 25.08 -7.89
N GLY A 82 22.29 26.09 -8.03
CA GLY A 82 22.08 27.45 -7.54
C GLY A 82 21.29 28.34 -8.52
N SER A 83 21.19 27.95 -9.80
CA SER A 83 20.42 28.67 -10.80
C SER A 83 18.93 28.71 -10.44
N PRO A 84 18.24 29.85 -10.58
CA PRO A 84 16.81 29.99 -10.24
C PRO A 84 15.89 29.04 -11.03
N GLU A 85 16.30 28.54 -12.20
CA GLU A 85 15.59 27.47 -12.93
C GLU A 85 15.58 26.11 -12.20
N ALA A 86 16.57 25.83 -11.33
CA ALA A 86 16.61 24.64 -10.48
C ALA A 86 15.73 24.78 -9.21
N ARG A 87 15.37 26.02 -8.83
CA ARG A 87 14.33 26.29 -7.81
C ARG A 87 12.95 26.29 -8.46
N ARG A 88 12.50 25.13 -8.97
CA ARG A 88 11.14 25.05 -9.50
C ARG A 88 10.08 25.19 -8.40
N PRO A 89 9.02 25.98 -8.61
CA PRO A 89 7.82 26.00 -7.76
C PRO A 89 7.13 24.63 -7.67
N GLU A 90 7.32 23.76 -8.68
CA GLU A 90 6.86 22.37 -8.70
C GLU A 90 7.38 21.57 -7.49
N SER A 91 8.56 21.88 -6.95
CA SER A 91 9.11 21.16 -5.80
C SER A 91 8.35 21.42 -4.49
N ASP A 92 7.80 22.62 -4.32
CA ASP A 92 6.98 22.96 -3.15
C ASP A 92 5.55 22.42 -3.30
N GLU A 93 5.01 22.42 -4.50
CA GLU A 93 3.72 21.80 -4.80
C GLU A 93 3.76 20.28 -4.60
N LEU A 94 4.80 19.60 -5.09
CA LEU A 94 5.03 18.19 -4.85
C LEU A 94 5.25 17.88 -3.36
N ARG A 95 5.93 18.75 -2.60
CA ARG A 95 6.07 18.60 -1.14
C ARG A 95 4.73 18.76 -0.42
N ARG A 96 3.89 19.69 -0.85
CA ARG A 96 2.52 19.85 -0.32
C ARG A 96 1.70 18.61 -0.61
N GLU A 97 1.78 18.07 -1.81
CA GLU A 97 1.05 16.87 -2.19
C GLU A 97 1.53 15.63 -1.44
N ILE A 98 2.85 15.44 -1.26
CA ILE A 98 3.39 14.37 -0.41
C ILE A 98 2.89 14.51 1.03
N THR A 99 2.81 15.74 1.55
CA THR A 99 2.32 15.98 2.92
C THR A 99 0.83 15.65 3.03
N ARG A 100 0.03 16.04 2.03
CA ARG A 100 -1.38 15.72 1.91
C ARG A 100 -1.62 14.21 1.82
N LEU A 101 -0.87 13.51 0.97
CA LEU A 101 -0.96 12.06 0.81
C LEU A 101 -0.57 11.30 2.09
N LYS A 102 0.46 11.76 2.82
CA LYS A 102 0.83 11.19 4.12
C LYS A 102 -0.24 11.42 5.18
N GLN A 103 -0.90 12.58 5.16
CA GLN A 103 -2.01 12.87 6.05
C GLN A 103 -3.19 11.94 5.76
N SER A 104 -3.59 11.79 4.50
CA SER A 104 -4.68 10.87 4.11
C SER A 104 -4.33 9.41 4.40
N GLU A 105 -3.08 8.99 4.23
CA GLU A 105 -2.64 7.63 4.59
C GLU A 105 -2.80 7.37 6.10
N ARG A 106 -2.44 8.36 6.94
CA ARG A 106 -2.59 8.26 8.40
C ARG A 106 -4.05 8.18 8.81
N GLU A 107 -4.93 8.93 8.15
CA GLU A 107 -6.38 8.88 8.38
C GLU A 107 -6.94 7.50 7.99
N LEU A 108 -6.62 7.01 6.79
CA LEU A 108 -7.02 5.65 6.36
C LEU A 108 -6.49 4.55 7.29
N ARG A 109 -5.25 4.67 7.78
CA ARG A 109 -4.67 3.71 8.72
C ARG A 109 -5.36 3.70 10.08
N ARG A 110 -6.01 4.79 10.47
CA ARG A 110 -6.78 4.88 11.72
C ARG A 110 -8.20 4.35 11.56
N GLU A 111 -8.85 4.65 10.44
CA GLU A 111 -10.26 4.29 10.22
C GLU A 111 -10.44 2.80 9.90
N LYS A 112 -9.58 2.23 9.03
CA LYS A 112 -9.73 0.84 8.58
C LYS A 112 -9.72 -0.21 9.70
N PRO A 113 -8.87 -0.13 10.74
CA PRO A 113 -8.91 -1.08 11.85
C PRO A 113 -10.23 -1.07 12.62
N ASP A 114 -10.82 0.11 12.83
CA ASP A 114 -12.08 0.24 13.55
C ASP A 114 -13.24 -0.34 12.73
N GLU A 115 -13.29 -0.05 11.43
CA GLU A 115 -14.29 -0.63 10.51
C GLU A 115 -14.17 -2.16 10.42
N ILE A 116 -12.93 -2.68 10.32
CA ILE A 116 -12.68 -4.13 10.34
C ILE A 116 -13.12 -4.75 11.67
N ARG A 117 -12.89 -4.08 12.80
CA ARG A 117 -13.31 -4.56 14.12
C ARG A 117 -14.83 -4.61 14.23
N GLU A 118 -15.51 -3.57 13.77
CA GLU A 118 -16.97 -3.50 13.75
C GLU A 118 -17.56 -4.61 12.88
N MET A 119 -17.08 -4.75 11.64
CA MET A 119 -17.53 -5.83 10.75
C MET A 119 -17.32 -7.23 11.37
N ARG A 120 -16.18 -7.47 12.01
CA ARG A 120 -15.90 -8.75 12.70
C ARG A 120 -16.87 -8.99 13.86
N ALA A 121 -17.20 -7.95 14.63
CA ALA A 121 -18.17 -8.06 15.72
C ALA A 121 -19.57 -8.40 15.18
N THR A 122 -19.99 -7.77 14.08
CA THR A 122 -21.27 -8.03 13.43
C THR A 122 -21.36 -9.45 12.89
N VAL A 123 -20.29 -9.94 12.24
CA VAL A 123 -20.21 -11.34 11.76
C VAL A 123 -20.32 -12.32 12.93
N ALA A 124 -19.62 -12.07 14.04
CA ALA A 124 -19.71 -12.92 15.23
C ALA A 124 -21.13 -12.93 15.83
N ALA A 125 -21.78 -11.77 15.90
CA ALA A 125 -23.16 -11.66 16.37
C ALA A 125 -24.13 -12.46 15.49
N TYR A 126 -24.02 -12.34 14.16
CA TYR A 126 -24.85 -13.12 13.24
C TYR A 126 -24.57 -14.61 13.30
N ALA A 127 -23.32 -15.03 13.43
CA ALA A 127 -22.97 -16.45 13.60
C ALA A 127 -23.65 -17.03 14.86
N ASN A 128 -23.61 -16.30 15.98
CA ASN A 128 -24.28 -16.71 17.22
C ASN A 128 -25.80 -16.78 17.04
N GLN A 129 -26.42 -15.80 16.38
CA GLN A 129 -27.86 -15.80 16.10
C GLN A 129 -28.26 -17.00 15.24
N ILE A 130 -27.49 -17.31 14.19
CA ILE A 130 -27.72 -18.47 13.34
C ILE A 130 -27.63 -19.77 14.15
N GLN A 131 -26.65 -19.91 15.04
CA GLN A 131 -26.51 -21.09 15.90
C GLN A 131 -27.71 -21.27 16.84
N VAL A 132 -28.17 -20.19 17.47
CA VAL A 132 -29.35 -20.22 18.34
C VAL A 132 -30.60 -20.61 17.57
N LEU A 133 -30.82 -20.03 16.39
CA LEU A 133 -31.96 -20.37 15.53
C LEU A 133 -31.90 -21.81 15.03
N ALA A 134 -30.71 -22.30 14.67
CA ALA A 134 -30.51 -23.69 14.25
C ALA A 134 -30.85 -24.68 15.37
N LEU A 135 -30.41 -24.39 16.60
CA LEU A 135 -30.76 -25.21 17.76
C LEU A 135 -32.27 -25.21 18.00
N ARG A 136 -32.90 -24.03 17.96
CA ARG A 136 -34.35 -23.91 18.19
C ARG A 136 -35.17 -24.62 17.11
N ASN A 137 -34.75 -24.55 15.85
CA ASN A 137 -35.38 -25.29 14.77
C ASN A 137 -35.28 -26.80 14.98
N ALA A 138 -34.10 -27.30 15.38
CA ALA A 138 -33.93 -28.72 15.65
C ALA A 138 -34.84 -29.22 16.80
N GLU A 139 -35.00 -28.42 17.86
CA GLU A 139 -35.95 -28.71 18.95
C GLU A 139 -37.40 -28.77 18.43
N LEU A 140 -37.82 -27.78 17.67
CA LEU A 140 -39.18 -27.71 17.11
C LEU A 140 -39.47 -28.88 16.16
N GLU A 141 -38.49 -29.28 15.35
CA GLU A 141 -38.60 -30.46 14.47
C GLU A 141 -38.71 -31.76 15.26
N ALA A 142 -38.03 -31.88 16.39
CA ALA A 142 -38.13 -33.05 17.27
C ALA A 142 -39.52 -33.12 17.94
N ASP A 143 -40.01 -31.99 18.45
CA ASP A 143 -41.34 -31.89 19.06
C ASP A 143 -42.45 -32.20 18.04
N THR A 144 -42.33 -31.66 16.83
CA THR A 144 -43.27 -31.92 15.74
C THR A 144 -43.32 -33.41 15.39
N ARG A 145 -42.16 -34.07 15.27
CA ARG A 145 -42.08 -35.52 15.04
C ARG A 145 -42.72 -36.32 16.18
N ARG A 146 -42.50 -35.90 17.42
CA ARG A 146 -43.08 -36.56 18.61
C ARG A 146 -44.60 -36.45 18.61
N LEU A 147 -45.15 -35.26 18.35
CA LEU A 147 -46.59 -35.02 18.29
C LEU A 147 -47.24 -35.82 17.15
N GLN A 148 -46.61 -35.87 15.97
CA GLN A 148 -47.08 -36.70 14.86
C GLN A 148 -47.15 -38.18 15.23
N ALA A 149 -46.10 -38.71 15.88
CA ALA A 149 -46.09 -40.10 16.33
C ALA A 149 -47.18 -40.40 17.38
N GLN A 150 -47.45 -39.46 18.30
CA GLN A 150 -48.52 -39.58 19.29
C GLN A 150 -49.91 -39.60 18.64
N LEU A 151 -50.15 -38.70 17.68
CA LEU A 151 -51.41 -38.65 16.93
C LEU A 151 -51.64 -39.92 16.12
N ASP A 152 -50.61 -40.47 15.48
CA ASP A 152 -50.71 -41.72 14.73
C ASP A 152 -50.94 -42.94 15.64
N GLY A 153 -50.31 -42.97 16.82
CA GLY A 153 -50.55 -43.98 17.85
C GLY A 153 -52.00 -43.93 18.36
N GLY A 154 -52.46 -42.76 18.78
CA GLY A 154 -53.84 -42.56 19.25
C GLY A 154 -54.88 -42.90 18.18
N ARG A 155 -54.63 -42.54 16.92
CA ARG A 155 -55.50 -42.92 15.79
C ARG A 155 -55.55 -44.44 15.61
N LYS A 156 -54.41 -45.14 15.66
CA LYS A 156 -54.35 -46.60 15.55
C LYS A 156 -55.09 -47.29 16.69
N ASP A 157 -54.96 -46.79 17.92
CA ASP A 157 -55.63 -47.36 19.08
C ASP A 157 -57.14 -47.12 19.04
N MET A 158 -57.60 -45.96 18.58
CA MET A 158 -59.02 -45.68 18.35
C MET A 158 -59.61 -46.60 17.27
N VAL A 159 -58.88 -46.84 16.17
CA VAL A 159 -59.29 -47.79 15.12
C VAL A 159 -59.37 -49.22 15.65
N LYS A 160 -58.42 -49.65 16.48
CA LYS A 160 -58.47 -50.96 17.15
C LYS A 160 -59.67 -51.09 18.08
N GLN A 161 -59.97 -50.06 18.88
CA GLN A 161 -61.13 -50.05 19.76
C GLN A 161 -62.44 -50.15 18.96
N LEU A 162 -62.60 -49.36 17.90
CA LEU A 162 -63.78 -49.43 17.04
C LEU A 162 -63.97 -50.80 16.38
N ARG A 163 -62.89 -51.45 15.92
CA ARG A 163 -62.95 -52.82 15.40
C ARG A 163 -63.38 -53.83 16.47
N ARG A 164 -62.80 -53.75 17.66
CA ARG A 164 -63.12 -54.66 18.77
C ARG A 164 -64.57 -54.52 19.25
N SER A 165 -65.13 -53.31 19.18
CA SER A 165 -66.55 -53.06 19.48
C SER A 165 -67.52 -53.55 18.40
N GLN A 166 -67.03 -53.86 17.19
CA GLN A 166 -67.83 -54.35 16.07
C GLN A 166 -67.77 -55.87 15.88
N GLU A 167 -66.94 -56.59 16.64
CA GLU A 167 -66.96 -58.06 16.66
C GLU A 167 -68.13 -58.56 17.52
N PRO A 168 -69.12 -59.26 16.94
CA PRO A 168 -70.27 -59.75 17.71
C PRO A 168 -69.83 -60.87 18.67
N ALA A 169 -70.28 -60.79 19.91
CA ALA A 169 -70.17 -61.88 20.87
C ALA A 169 -70.87 -63.11 20.29
N THR A 170 -70.08 -64.16 20.03
CA THR A 170 -70.54 -65.47 19.57
C THR A 170 -70.94 -66.33 20.75
#